data_AF-A0A5J6WJ40-F1
#
_entry.id   AF-A0A5J6WJ40-F1
#
_cell.length_a   1.000
_cell.length_b   1.000
_cell.length_c   1.000
_cell.angle_alpha   90.00
_cell.angle_beta   90.00
_cell.angle_gamma   90.00
#
_symmetry.space_group_name_H-M   'P 1'
#
loop_
_entity.id
_entity.type
_entity.pdbx_description
1 polymer ?
#
loop_
_entity_poly.entity_id
_entity_poly.type
_entity_poly.pdbx_seq_one_letter_code
_entity_poly.pdbx_strand_id
1 'polypeptide(L)'
;MITHKDMRKYLLAHDLPTNDFGNATFFAHVEYASPLHQCHVETLVSFVLAGYCEGTIRLDPNEDLNQIDYMLNFTCAWHECRFDLVSNSFVIRGHDLNKMGGDFVVRIRQA
;
A
#
# COMPACT_ATOMS: atom_id res chain seq x y z
N MET A 1 -14.88 -0.70 -10.98
CA MET A 1 -13.93 -1.79 -10.68
C MET A 1 -12.54 -1.32 -11.07
N ILE A 2 -11.73 -0.91 -10.09
CA ILE A 2 -10.35 -0.48 -10.34
C ILE A 2 -9.48 -1.74 -10.32
N THR A 3 -8.73 -1.96 -11.39
CA THR A 3 -7.89 -3.15 -11.61
C THR A 3 -6.46 -2.79 -11.22
N HIS A 4 -5.72 -3.72 -10.62
CA HIS A 4 -4.32 -3.65 -10.13
C HIS A 4 -3.25 -3.02 -11.07
N LYS A 5 -3.63 -2.53 -12.25
CA LYS A 5 -2.79 -1.98 -13.31
C LYS A 5 -1.87 -0.85 -12.86
N ASP A 6 -2.29 -0.04 -11.88
CA ASP A 6 -1.47 1.09 -11.43
C ASP A 6 -0.27 0.65 -10.56
N MET A 7 -0.36 -0.49 -9.87
CA MET A 7 0.80 -1.04 -9.14
C MET A 7 1.96 -1.35 -10.09
N ARG A 8 1.67 -1.91 -11.28
CA ARG A 8 2.70 -2.18 -12.29
C ARG A 8 3.39 -0.90 -12.75
N LYS A 9 2.65 0.20 -12.91
CA LYS A 9 3.24 1.50 -13.28
C LYS A 9 4.18 2.02 -12.20
N TYR A 10 3.78 1.89 -10.93
CA TYR A 10 4.64 2.27 -9.80
C TYR A 10 5.93 1.46 -9.80
N LEU A 11 5.85 0.13 -9.90
CA LEU A 11 7.05 -0.72 -9.92
C LEU A 11 8.00 -0.36 -11.08
N LEU A 12 7.44 -0.13 -12.29
CA LEU A 12 8.22 0.27 -13.46
C LEU A 12 8.84 1.66 -13.33
N ALA A 13 8.15 2.63 -12.72
CA ALA A 13 8.65 3.99 -12.54
C ALA A 13 9.85 4.06 -11.57
N HIS A 14 10.00 3.05 -10.73
CA HIS A 14 11.02 2.97 -9.68
C HIS A 14 12.02 1.82 -9.90
N ASP A 15 11.98 1.14 -11.05
CA ASP A 15 12.81 -0.02 -11.39
C ASP A 15 12.81 -1.11 -10.30
N LEU A 16 11.66 -1.31 -9.64
CA LEU A 16 11.54 -2.23 -8.50
C LEU A 16 11.50 -3.69 -8.97
N PRO A 17 12.27 -4.59 -8.33
CA PRO A 17 12.38 -5.97 -8.76
C PRO A 17 11.07 -6.73 -8.52
N THR A 18 10.75 -7.64 -9.44
CA THR A 18 9.66 -8.60 -9.31
C THR A 18 10.20 -10.03 -9.33
N ASN A 19 9.56 -10.94 -8.60
CA ASN A 19 9.87 -12.36 -8.70
C ASN A 19 9.29 -12.98 -9.99
N ASP A 20 9.49 -14.29 -10.18
CA ASP A 20 9.04 -15.04 -11.37
C ASP A 20 7.51 -15.00 -11.59
N PHE A 21 6.75 -14.70 -10.54
CA PHE A 21 5.30 -14.56 -10.61
C PHE A 21 4.87 -13.10 -10.82
N GLY A 22 5.80 -12.16 -10.98
CA GLY A 22 5.54 -10.74 -11.14
C GLY A 22 5.18 -10.02 -9.84
N ASN A 23 5.23 -10.68 -8.68
CA ASN A 23 5.01 -10.03 -7.38
C ASN A 23 6.26 -9.27 -6.96
N ALA A 24 6.08 -8.18 -6.21
CA ALA A 24 7.20 -7.34 -5.75
C ALA A 24 7.19 -7.24 -4.23
N THR A 25 8.39 -7.22 -3.65
CA THR A 25 8.60 -6.96 -2.23
C THR A 25 9.82 -6.05 -2.08
N PHE A 26 9.66 -4.89 -1.44
CA PHE A 26 10.69 -3.85 -1.36
C PHE A 26 10.50 -2.98 -0.11
N PHE A 27 11.55 -2.32 0.36
CA PHE A 27 11.45 -1.34 1.45
C PHE A 27 10.91 -0.01 0.94
N ALA A 28 10.04 0.61 1.73
CA ALA A 28 9.40 1.86 1.38
C ALA A 28 9.10 2.70 2.62
N HIS A 29 9.12 4.02 2.44
CA HIS A 29 8.50 4.95 3.36
C HIS A 29 6.98 4.91 3.20
N VAL A 30 6.30 4.55 4.28
CA VAL A 30 4.85 4.48 4.36
C VAL A 30 4.36 5.58 5.29
N GLU A 31 3.45 6.38 4.79
CA GLU A 31 2.69 7.35 5.56
C GLU A 31 1.25 6.86 5.68
N TYR A 32 0.77 6.78 6.91
CA TYR A 32 -0.60 6.51 7.25
C TYR A 32 -1.25 7.78 7.80
N ALA A 33 -2.44 8.13 7.30
CA ALA A 33 -3.22 9.24 7.83
C ALA A 33 -4.73 8.90 7.88
N SER A 34 -5.33 9.06 9.06
CA SER A 34 -6.77 9.07 9.30
C SER A 34 -7.12 10.08 10.39
N PRO A 35 -8.42 10.34 10.68
CA PRO A 35 -8.81 11.22 11.78
C PRO A 35 -8.29 10.81 13.16
N LEU A 36 -8.04 9.51 13.38
CA LEU A 36 -7.61 8.98 14.67
C LEU A 36 -6.12 8.69 14.74
N HIS A 37 -5.49 8.33 13.61
CA HIS A 37 -4.13 7.83 13.59
C HIS A 37 -3.31 8.52 12.50
N GLN A 38 -2.07 8.84 12.83
CA GLN A 38 -1.07 9.26 11.86
C GLN A 38 0.25 8.57 12.19
N CYS A 39 0.87 7.96 11.19
CA CYS A 39 2.13 7.25 11.35
C CYS A 39 3.00 7.44 10.10
N HIS A 40 4.31 7.51 10.31
CA HIS A 40 5.31 7.54 9.26
C HIS A 40 6.36 6.50 9.60
N VAL A 41 6.55 5.54 8.71
CA VAL A 41 7.37 4.37 9.00
C VAL A 41 8.11 3.90 7.74
N GLU A 42 9.30 3.35 7.90
CA GLU A 42 9.94 2.59 6.85
C GLU A 42 9.70 1.09 7.12
N THR A 43 9.10 0.40 6.15
CA THR A 43 8.80 -1.03 6.30
C THR A 43 8.82 -1.73 4.95
N LEU A 44 8.76 -3.06 4.98
CA LEU A 44 8.65 -3.88 3.79
C LEU A 44 7.23 -3.82 3.23
N VAL A 45 7.13 -3.56 1.93
CA VAL A 45 5.87 -3.49 1.18
C VAL A 45 5.86 -4.60 0.15
N SER A 46 4.75 -5.34 0.10
CA SER A 46 4.54 -6.40 -0.89
C SER A 46 3.36 -6.10 -1.81
N PHE A 47 3.57 -6.09 -3.12
CA PHE A 47 2.53 -5.99 -4.14
C PHE A 47 2.29 -7.36 -4.78
N VAL A 48 1.04 -7.84 -4.72
CA VAL A 48 0.61 -9.10 -5.34
C VAL A 48 0.00 -8.79 -6.71
N LEU A 49 0.75 -9.06 -7.78
CA LEU A 49 0.38 -8.80 -9.18
C LEU A 49 -0.08 -10.04 -9.95
N ALA A 50 0.13 -11.24 -9.41
CA ALA A 50 -0.43 -12.47 -9.95
C ALA A 50 -0.67 -13.52 -8.85
N GLY A 51 -1.67 -14.38 -9.09
CA GLY A 51 -2.00 -15.50 -8.21
C GLY A 51 -3.15 -15.21 -7.24
N TYR A 52 -3.19 -15.97 -6.15
CA TYR A 52 -4.24 -15.80 -5.13
C TYR A 52 -4.08 -14.46 -4.42
N CYS A 53 -5.19 -13.72 -4.26
CA CYS A 53 -5.22 -12.35 -3.75
C CYS A 53 -4.53 -11.29 -4.65
N GLU A 54 -4.53 -11.48 -5.97
CA GLU A 54 -4.10 -10.44 -6.91
C GLU A 54 -4.74 -9.07 -6.61
N GLY A 55 -3.94 -8.01 -6.68
CA GLY A 55 -4.36 -6.66 -6.35
C GLY A 55 -4.16 -6.28 -4.88
N THR A 56 -3.58 -7.19 -4.08
CA THR A 56 -3.31 -6.96 -2.65
C THR A 56 -1.96 -6.29 -2.44
N ILE A 57 -1.94 -5.37 -1.48
CA ILE A 57 -0.77 -4.65 -0.99
C ILE A 57 -0.65 -4.97 0.50
N ARG A 58 0.52 -5.43 0.93
CA ARG A 58 0.79 -5.78 2.32
C ARG A 58 1.92 -4.94 2.88
N LEU A 59 1.78 -4.51 4.12
CA LEU A 59 2.82 -3.84 4.89
C LEU A 59 3.29 -4.78 6.00
N ASP A 60 4.59 -4.96 6.14
CA ASP A 60 5.11 -5.74 7.26
C ASP A 60 4.98 -4.94 8.57
N PRO A 61 4.50 -5.59 9.64
CA PRO A 61 4.36 -4.94 10.93
C PRO A 61 5.73 -4.64 11.57
N ASN A 62 5.81 -3.54 12.31
CA ASN A 62 6.94 -3.19 13.17
C ASN A 62 6.45 -2.42 14.41
N GLU A 63 7.37 -1.79 15.15
CA GLU A 63 7.03 -1.10 16.41
C GLU A 63 5.96 -0.01 16.22
N ASP A 64 6.05 0.78 15.15
CA ASP A 64 5.12 1.89 14.86
C ASP A 64 3.92 1.48 14.00
N LEU A 65 3.97 0.28 13.39
CA LEU A 65 2.97 -0.22 12.48
C LEU A 65 2.49 -1.61 12.92
N ASN A 66 1.41 -1.67 13.70
CA ASN A 66 0.84 -2.93 14.18
C ASN A 66 -0.61 -3.13 13.71
N GLN A 67 -1.10 -4.37 13.75
CA GLN A 67 -2.43 -4.75 13.24
C GLN A 67 -3.61 -4.32 14.13
N ILE A 68 -3.33 -3.90 15.36
CA ILE A 68 -4.33 -3.41 16.31
C ILE A 68 -4.73 -1.99 15.89
N ASP A 69 -3.73 -1.15 15.63
CA ASP A 69 -3.93 0.27 15.34
C ASP A 69 -4.10 0.56 13.84
N TYR A 70 -3.57 -0.32 12.98
CA TYR A 70 -3.55 -0.11 11.52
C TYR A 70 -4.02 -1.32 10.71
N MET A 71 -4.69 -1.03 9.59
CA MET A 71 -4.90 -2.00 8.52
C MET A 71 -3.58 -2.19 7.77
N LEU A 72 -3.09 -3.43 7.70
CA LEU A 72 -1.81 -3.74 7.04
C LEU A 72 -1.96 -4.43 5.68
N ASN A 73 -3.19 -4.83 5.34
CA ASN A 73 -3.51 -5.49 4.08
C ASN A 73 -4.57 -4.67 3.35
N PHE A 74 -4.21 -4.14 2.19
CA PHE A 74 -5.10 -3.38 1.32
C PHE A 74 -5.32 -4.16 0.04
N THR A 75 -6.48 -3.99 -0.59
CA THR A 75 -6.74 -4.58 -1.89
C THR A 75 -7.48 -3.61 -2.78
N CYS A 76 -7.03 -3.50 -4.03
CA CYS A 76 -7.61 -2.62 -5.04
C CYS A 76 -9.08 -2.97 -5.38
N ALA A 77 -9.57 -4.13 -4.95
CA ALA A 77 -10.99 -4.49 -5.08
C ALA A 77 -11.89 -3.67 -4.13
N TRP A 78 -11.37 -3.28 -2.97
CA TRP A 78 -12.12 -2.58 -1.91
C TRP A 78 -11.63 -1.15 -1.65
N HIS A 79 -10.46 -0.77 -2.19
CA HIS A 79 -9.80 0.51 -1.95
C HIS A 79 -9.49 1.23 -3.27
N GLU A 80 -9.49 2.56 -3.24
CA GLU A 80 -8.96 3.35 -4.35
C GLU A 80 -7.43 3.32 -4.28
N CYS A 81 -6.81 2.55 -5.16
CA CYS A 81 -5.37 2.43 -5.26
C CYS A 81 -4.90 3.07 -6.57
N ARG A 82 -3.92 3.97 -6.51
CA ARG A 82 -3.39 4.65 -7.69
C ARG A 82 -1.94 5.08 -7.50
N PHE A 83 -1.19 5.09 -8.60
CA PHE A 83 0.10 5.76 -8.63
C PHE A 83 -0.08 7.25 -8.94
N ASP A 84 0.40 8.11 -8.04
CA ASP A 84 0.48 9.54 -8.25
C ASP A 84 1.88 9.92 -8.75
N LEU A 85 1.96 10.31 -10.03
CA LEU A 85 3.19 10.73 -10.70
C LEU A 85 3.77 12.03 -10.12
N VAL A 86 2.93 12.90 -9.56
CA VAL A 86 3.39 14.21 -9.05
C VAL A 86 4.14 14.05 -7.73
N SER A 87 3.57 13.26 -6.82
CA SER A 87 4.19 12.98 -5.52
C SER A 87 5.15 11.78 -5.56
N ASN A 88 5.25 11.12 -6.71
CA ASN A 88 5.97 9.87 -6.90
C ASN A 88 5.64 8.83 -5.82
N SER A 89 4.34 8.66 -5.55
CA SER A 89 3.85 7.81 -4.47
C SER A 89 2.69 6.93 -4.91
N PHE A 90 2.65 5.72 -4.39
CA PHE A 90 1.48 4.87 -4.51
C PHE A 90 0.49 5.21 -3.39
N VAL A 91 -0.68 5.69 -3.77
CA VAL A 91 -1.72 6.18 -2.86
C VAL A 91 -2.84 5.16 -2.77
N ILE A 92 -3.20 4.81 -1.54
CA ILE A 92 -4.34 3.96 -1.21
C ILE A 92 -5.31 4.82 -0.40
N ARG A 93 -6.59 4.83 -0.78
CA ARG A 93 -7.66 5.45 -0.01
C ARG A 93 -8.75 4.46 0.29
N GLY A 94 -9.32 4.59 1.48
CA GLY A 94 -10.44 3.77 1.91
C GLY A 94 -11.19 4.41 3.06
N HIS A 95 -12.16 3.66 3.57
CA HIS A 95 -12.99 4.06 4.69
C HIS A 95 -13.16 2.85 5.62
N ASP A 96 -12.80 3.01 6.89
CA ASP A 96 -12.98 1.99 7.92
C ASP A 96 -13.23 2.67 9.28
N LEU A 97 -14.48 2.63 9.75
CA LEU A 97 -14.89 3.24 11.03
C LEU A 97 -14.32 2.53 12.26
N ASN A 98 -13.99 1.24 12.16
CA ASN A 98 -13.65 0.42 13.32
C ASN A 98 -12.16 0.50 13.64
N LYS A 99 -11.32 0.21 12.64
CA LYS A 99 -9.86 0.20 12.79
C LYS A 99 -9.25 1.55 12.49
N MET A 100 -9.76 2.25 11.48
CA MET A 100 -9.12 3.47 10.99
C MET A 100 -9.84 4.76 11.40
N GLY A 101 -11.00 4.65 12.05
CA GLY A 101 -11.77 5.81 12.54
C GLY A 101 -12.42 6.65 11.46
N GLY A 102 -12.64 6.09 10.27
CA GLY A 102 -13.27 6.77 9.14
C GLY A 102 -12.42 6.72 7.88
N ASP A 103 -12.39 7.82 7.15
CA ASP A 103 -11.63 7.95 5.91
C ASP A 103 -10.13 7.90 6.21
N PHE A 104 -9.39 7.14 5.41
CA PHE A 104 -7.94 7.03 5.55
C PHE A 104 -7.22 7.14 4.21
N VAL A 105 -5.96 7.53 4.30
CA VAL A 105 -5.02 7.58 3.18
C VAL A 105 -3.72 6.91 3.60
N VAL A 106 -3.23 6.01 2.76
CA VAL A 106 -1.88 5.46 2.87
C VAL A 106 -1.09 5.91 1.65
N ARG A 107 0.12 6.43 1.88
CA ARG A 107 1.06 6.80 0.82
C ARG A 107 2.32 5.96 0.96
N ILE A 108 2.71 5.31 -0.11
CA ILE A 108 3.90 4.47 -0.19
C ILE A 108 4.87 5.14 -1.15
N ARG A 109 6.09 5.41 -0.69
CA ARG A 109 7.19 5.97 -1.48
C ARG A 109 8.40 5.05 -1.35
N GLN A 110 9.08 4.77 -2.45
CA GLN A 110 10.33 4.03 -2.42
C GLN A 110 11.30 4.73 -1.44
N ALA A 111 11.94 3.93 -0.57
CA ALA A 111 12.99 4.39 0.33
C ALA A 111 14.30 4.66 -0.42
#